data_AF-A0A0L8T105-F1
#
_entry.id   AF-A0A0L8T105-F1
#
_cell.length_a   1.000
_cell.length_b   1.000
_cell.length_c   1.000
_cell.angle_alpha   90.00
_cell.angle_beta   90.00
_cell.angle_gamma   90.00
#
_symmetry.space_group_name_H-M   'P 1'
#
loop_
_entity.id
_entity.type
_entity.pdbx_description
1 polymer ?
#
loop_
_entity_poly.entity_id
_entity_poly.type
_entity_poly.pdbx_seq_one_letter_code
_entity_poly.pdbx_strand_id
1 'polypeptide(L)'
;MSIINSQIATNTKFDASVRNGLESSRADSAVKGSYRGETVRVHNATQSLFDAMEELTSLGSEKAEKDLTKRKIKDGGVRVNEAHELVSDYLRKVPDLEKNQKIKDLAAKMAGGNISTIAQLQAYLNGFSEEKSHQYLALKAVKKYLSANPESKHLLALIDQAILKIEQNPDSWSQIDTEIRVSHFADEFSKEQEFSSLHQLRGFYRDTVHSYQGLGSAYQDVVERFGEQEVSTAVDFMLQGMSADLSVQGSNIDSVKLQLLMSDMQKLKTLNTLQDQVGRLFQMFKPERMSHGLSGF
;
A
#
# COMPACT_ATOMS: atom_id res chain seq x y z
N MET A 1 -41.15 -20.56 56.98
CA MET A 1 -42.16 -19.49 56.86
C MET A 1 -41.41 -18.22 56.44
N SER A 2 -41.15 -17.90 55.17
CA SER A 2 -41.83 -18.26 53.89
C SER A 2 -43.24 -17.65 53.81
N ILE A 3 -43.61 -16.75 52.89
CA ILE A 3 -42.80 -15.91 51.95
C ILE A 3 -43.37 -14.45 52.00
N ILE A 4 -43.54 -13.55 51.00
CA ILE A 4 -43.41 -13.52 49.52
C ILE A 4 -42.80 -12.17 49.05
N ASN A 5 -41.65 -12.28 48.37
CA ASN A 5 -41.10 -11.45 47.29
C ASN A 5 -42.02 -10.42 46.56
N SER A 6 -41.50 -9.22 46.24
CA SER A 6 -42.09 -8.27 45.28
C SER A 6 -41.02 -7.41 44.61
N GLN A 7 -40.85 -7.56 43.29
CA GLN A 7 -39.89 -6.79 42.49
C GLN A 7 -40.56 -5.55 41.88
N ILE A 8 -39.85 -4.42 41.80
CA ILE A 8 -40.35 -3.20 41.17
C ILE A 8 -40.24 -3.35 39.64
N ALA A 9 -41.38 -3.46 38.96
CA ALA A 9 -41.46 -3.50 37.50
C ALA A 9 -42.18 -2.24 36.99
N THR A 10 -41.41 -1.32 36.41
CA THR A 10 -41.95 -0.13 35.73
C THR A 10 -42.63 -0.54 34.41
N ASN A 11 -43.91 -0.22 34.23
CA ASN A 11 -44.54 -0.25 32.91
C ASN A 11 -45.66 0.78 32.79
N THR A 12 -45.39 1.85 32.04
CA THR A 12 -46.40 2.79 31.55
C THR A 12 -47.13 2.16 30.36
N LYS A 13 -48.41 1.80 30.54
CA LYS A 13 -49.35 1.59 29.43
C LYS A 13 -50.67 2.29 29.72
N PHE A 14 -50.86 3.44 29.09
CA PHE A 14 -52.19 3.82 28.65
C PHE A 14 -52.54 2.97 27.44
N ASP A 15 -53.76 2.43 27.43
CA ASP A 15 -54.40 1.90 26.22
C ASP A 15 -55.84 2.42 26.23
N ALA A 16 -56.39 2.74 25.06
CA ALA A 16 -57.54 3.62 24.94
C ALA A 16 -58.59 3.08 23.96
N SER A 17 -59.83 2.90 24.44
CA SER A 17 -60.99 2.65 23.58
C SER A 17 -62.29 3.17 24.19
N VAL A 18 -62.43 4.50 24.08
CA VAL A 18 -63.64 5.22 23.66
C VAL A 18 -64.81 4.33 23.19
N ARG A 19 -65.99 4.43 23.85
CA ARG A 19 -67.17 5.06 23.22
C ARG A 19 -68.34 5.38 24.16
N ASN A 20 -68.87 6.60 23.99
CA ASN A 20 -70.27 7.09 24.14
C ASN A 20 -71.11 6.75 25.39
N GLY A 21 -71.60 7.79 26.08
CA GLY A 21 -72.72 7.72 27.03
C GLY A 21 -73.17 9.10 27.53
N LEU A 22 -74.45 9.43 27.36
CA LEU A 22 -75.09 10.76 27.50
C LEU A 22 -74.83 11.60 28.77
N GLU A 23 -74.92 12.91 28.54
CA GLU A 23 -75.34 14.05 29.39
C GLU A 23 -75.62 13.94 30.91
N SER A 24 -75.21 15.03 31.59
CA SER A 24 -75.86 15.71 32.72
C SER A 24 -75.28 15.53 34.13
N SER A 25 -75.59 16.51 35.00
CA SER A 25 -75.19 16.65 36.41
C SER A 25 -73.70 16.89 36.69
N ARG A 26 -73.27 18.17 36.72
CA ARG A 26 -71.97 18.57 37.29
C ARG A 26 -71.96 18.40 38.81
N ALA A 27 -71.10 17.54 39.33
CA ALA A 27 -70.78 17.45 40.76
C ALA A 27 -69.33 16.99 41.00
N ASP A 28 -68.35 17.56 40.27
CA ASP A 28 -66.92 17.29 40.49
C ASP A 28 -66.47 17.76 41.88
N SER A 29 -66.42 16.82 42.83
CA SER A 29 -65.88 17.01 44.17
C SER A 29 -64.35 17.05 44.12
N ALA A 30 -63.81 18.22 43.73
CA ALA A 30 -62.39 18.47 43.53
C ALA A 30 -61.54 18.08 44.76
N VAL A 31 -60.93 16.89 44.71
CA VAL A 31 -60.13 16.33 45.81
C VAL A 31 -58.92 17.23 46.06
N LYS A 32 -58.80 17.68 47.31
CA LYS A 32 -57.76 18.59 47.80
C LYS A 32 -56.91 17.86 48.84
N GLY A 33 -55.62 17.76 48.59
CA GLY A 33 -54.64 17.16 49.49
C GLY A 33 -53.49 18.10 49.82
N SER A 34 -52.51 17.60 50.56
CA SER A 34 -51.22 18.27 50.75
C SER A 34 -50.08 17.28 50.59
N TYR A 35 -48.99 17.74 49.98
CA TYR A 35 -47.75 16.97 49.84
C TYR A 35 -46.57 17.90 50.16
N ARG A 36 -45.70 17.47 51.08
CA ARG A 36 -44.53 18.23 51.55
C ARG A 36 -44.80 19.69 51.98
N GLY A 37 -46.01 19.97 52.46
CA GLY A 37 -46.43 21.30 52.95
C GLY A 37 -47.13 22.16 51.90
N GLU A 38 -47.07 21.81 50.61
CA GLU A 38 -47.83 22.48 49.56
C GLU A 38 -49.26 21.92 49.47
N THR A 39 -50.20 22.74 48.97
CA THR A 39 -51.61 22.38 48.83
C THR A 39 -51.94 22.01 47.39
N VAL A 40 -52.33 20.76 47.16
CA VAL A 40 -52.59 20.22 45.81
C VAL A 40 -54.10 20.06 45.61
N ARG A 41 -54.60 20.40 44.42
CA ARG A 41 -55.97 20.08 43.97
C ARG A 41 -55.91 19.24 42.70
N VAL A 42 -56.74 18.23 42.60
CA VAL A 42 -56.92 17.49 41.33
C VAL A 42 -57.81 18.33 40.40
N HIS A 43 -57.31 18.61 39.20
CA HIS A 43 -58.08 19.19 38.09
C HIS A 43 -58.18 18.16 36.97
N ASN A 44 -59.41 17.86 36.52
CA ASN A 44 -59.64 17.10 35.29
C ASN A 44 -59.35 18.00 34.07
N ALA A 45 -58.09 18.11 33.69
CA ALA A 45 -57.68 18.64 32.40
C ALA A 45 -57.80 17.53 31.34
N THR A 46 -58.73 17.66 30.40
CA THR A 46 -58.98 16.66 29.34
C THR A 46 -58.07 16.83 28.12
N GLN A 47 -56.89 17.43 28.29
CA GLN A 47 -55.85 17.61 27.28
C GLN A 47 -54.53 17.20 27.93
N SER A 48 -53.74 16.36 27.25
CA SER A 48 -52.46 15.91 27.81
C SER A 48 -51.43 17.02 27.69
N LEU A 49 -50.55 17.11 28.69
CA LEU A 49 -49.38 18.01 28.61
C LEU A 49 -48.48 17.65 27.41
N PHE A 50 -48.48 16.38 27.00
CA PHE A 50 -47.73 15.91 25.83
C PHE A 50 -48.31 16.43 24.52
N ASP A 51 -49.64 16.46 24.35
CA ASP A 51 -50.28 16.97 23.12
C ASP A 51 -49.92 18.44 22.89
N ALA A 52 -49.95 19.25 23.96
CA ALA A 52 -49.56 20.66 23.93
C ALA A 52 -48.06 20.88 23.70
N MET A 53 -47.19 19.92 24.06
CA MET A 53 -45.78 19.94 23.70
C MET A 53 -45.53 19.57 22.24
N GLU A 54 -46.37 18.70 21.66
CA GLU A 54 -46.23 18.26 20.27
C GLU A 54 -46.57 19.39 19.29
N GLU A 55 -47.65 20.15 19.50
CA GLU A 55 -47.94 21.36 18.70
C GLU A 55 -46.81 22.40 18.75
N LEU A 56 -46.27 22.69 19.95
CA LEU A 56 -45.16 23.64 20.11
C LEU A 56 -43.85 23.15 19.47
N THR A 57 -43.65 21.83 19.38
CA THR A 57 -42.47 21.24 18.72
C THR A 57 -42.63 21.17 17.20
N SER A 58 -43.86 21.01 16.71
CA SER A 58 -44.18 20.93 15.27
C SER A 58 -43.77 22.20 14.52
N LEU A 59 -43.98 23.39 15.11
CA LEU A 59 -43.52 24.68 14.59
C LEU A 59 -41.99 24.80 14.40
N GLY A 60 -41.19 23.86 14.93
CA GLY A 60 -39.74 23.82 14.77
C GLY A 60 -39.20 22.69 13.90
N SER A 61 -40.04 21.79 13.36
CA SER A 61 -39.56 20.51 12.82
C SER A 61 -40.23 20.01 11.52
N GLU A 62 -40.51 20.89 10.56
CA GLU A 62 -40.58 20.47 9.15
C GLU A 62 -39.20 19.99 8.65
N LYS A 63 -38.88 18.73 8.91
CA LYS A 63 -37.77 18.00 8.28
C LYS A 63 -38.28 16.69 7.73
N ALA A 64 -38.63 16.72 6.45
CA ALA A 64 -39.04 15.56 5.67
C ALA A 64 -38.16 14.32 5.93
N GLU A 65 -38.80 13.16 6.00
CA GLU A 65 -38.15 11.88 6.27
C GLU A 65 -36.98 11.65 5.30
N LYS A 66 -35.77 11.53 5.86
CA LYS A 66 -34.57 11.30 5.06
C LYS A 66 -34.45 9.82 4.72
N ASP A 67 -35.09 9.48 3.62
CA ASP A 67 -34.87 8.28 2.80
C ASP A 67 -33.42 7.77 2.93
N LEU A 68 -33.27 6.46 3.21
CA LEU A 68 -31.99 5.81 3.43
C LEU A 68 -31.06 5.91 2.21
N THR A 69 -31.58 6.07 0.99
CA THR A 69 -30.78 6.36 -0.21
C THR A 69 -29.99 7.67 -0.11
N LYS A 70 -30.45 8.61 0.73
CA LYS A 70 -29.84 9.93 0.95
C LYS A 70 -28.91 9.97 2.15
N ARG A 71 -28.72 8.84 2.88
CA ARG A 71 -27.58 8.67 3.78
C ARG A 71 -26.35 8.26 2.97
N LYS A 72 -25.21 8.93 3.19
CA LYS A 72 -23.92 8.51 2.62
C LYS A 72 -23.43 7.25 3.35
N ILE A 73 -23.96 6.09 2.96
CA ILE A 73 -23.52 4.78 3.44
C ILE A 73 -22.00 4.69 3.21
N LYS A 74 -21.23 4.52 4.29
CA LYS A 74 -19.77 4.42 4.20
C LYS A 74 -19.41 2.98 3.78
N ASP A 75 -19.62 2.68 2.51
CA ASP A 75 -19.21 1.41 1.92
C ASP A 75 -17.73 1.15 2.23
N GLY A 76 -17.48 0.08 2.97
CA GLY A 76 -16.14 -0.40 3.30
C GLY A 76 -15.70 -1.56 2.41
N GLY A 77 -16.63 -2.28 1.78
CA GLY A 77 -16.32 -3.44 0.92
C GLY A 77 -15.67 -3.00 -0.38
N VAL A 78 -16.30 -2.05 -1.09
CA VAL A 78 -15.78 -1.53 -2.37
C VAL A 78 -14.41 -0.88 -2.18
N ARG A 79 -14.24 -0.04 -1.15
CA ARG A 79 -12.94 0.60 -0.84
C ARG A 79 -11.84 -0.41 -0.53
N VAL A 80 -12.17 -1.50 0.15
CA VAL A 80 -11.21 -2.56 0.48
C VAL A 80 -10.82 -3.31 -0.79
N ASN A 81 -11.76 -3.58 -1.70
CA ASN A 81 -11.45 -4.24 -2.97
C ASN A 81 -10.61 -3.35 -3.91
N GLU A 82 -10.98 -2.08 -4.07
CA GLU A 82 -10.17 -1.08 -4.79
C GLU A 82 -8.74 -1.04 -4.23
N ALA A 83 -8.59 -0.93 -2.91
CA ALA A 83 -7.28 -0.94 -2.26
C ALA A 83 -6.51 -2.27 -2.45
N HIS A 84 -7.19 -3.41 -2.62
CA HIS A 84 -6.55 -4.69 -2.89
C HIS A 84 -5.99 -4.77 -4.32
N GLU A 85 -6.81 -4.44 -5.33
CA GLU A 85 -6.39 -4.43 -6.74
C GLU A 85 -5.21 -3.47 -6.94
N LEU A 86 -5.23 -2.31 -6.28
CA LEU A 86 -4.22 -1.26 -6.44
C LEU A 86 -2.90 -1.54 -5.73
N VAL A 87 -2.88 -2.39 -4.69
CA VAL A 87 -1.61 -2.93 -4.17
C VAL A 87 -1.16 -4.18 -4.95
N SER A 88 -2.07 -4.88 -5.65
CA SER A 88 -1.69 -5.92 -6.61
C SER A 88 -1.01 -5.34 -7.86
N ASP A 89 -1.55 -4.26 -8.42
CA ASP A 89 -1.02 -3.54 -9.60
C ASP A 89 0.35 -2.89 -9.31
N TYR A 90 0.58 -2.59 -8.04
CA TYR A 90 1.86 -2.20 -7.46
C TYR A 90 2.83 -3.38 -7.36
N LEU A 91 2.42 -4.53 -6.80
CA LEU A 91 3.30 -5.68 -6.58
C LEU A 91 3.79 -6.27 -7.91
N ARG A 92 2.93 -6.20 -8.94
CA ARG A 92 3.27 -6.52 -10.33
C ARG A 92 4.47 -5.72 -10.88
N LYS A 93 4.80 -4.56 -10.29
CA LYS A 93 5.99 -3.79 -10.69
C LYS A 93 7.27 -4.24 -9.98
N VAL A 94 7.17 -4.77 -8.75
CA VAL A 94 8.34 -5.20 -7.97
C VAL A 94 7.98 -6.48 -7.18
N PRO A 95 8.14 -7.67 -7.81
CA PRO A 95 7.53 -8.93 -7.34
C PRO A 95 8.00 -9.48 -5.98
N ASP A 96 9.20 -9.12 -5.54
CA ASP A 96 9.80 -9.50 -4.25
C ASP A 96 9.31 -8.66 -3.07
N LEU A 97 8.70 -7.49 -3.29
CA LEU A 97 8.25 -6.68 -2.15
C LEU A 97 7.12 -7.40 -1.41
N GLU A 98 7.27 -7.53 -0.09
CA GLU A 98 6.42 -8.39 0.71
C GLU A 98 4.94 -7.98 0.75
N LYS A 99 4.18 -8.58 -0.17
CA LYS A 99 2.76 -8.98 -0.08
C LYS A 99 1.87 -8.06 0.75
N ASN A 100 1.17 -7.13 0.08
CA ASN A 100 -0.10 -6.48 0.43
C ASN A 100 -0.30 -6.00 1.89
N GLN A 101 -0.29 -6.91 2.85
CA GLN A 101 -0.44 -6.65 4.28
C GLN A 101 0.63 -5.68 4.81
N LYS A 102 1.93 -5.82 4.47
CA LYS A 102 2.95 -4.86 4.96
C LYS A 102 2.66 -3.41 4.54
N ILE A 103 2.09 -3.21 3.34
CA ILE A 103 1.71 -1.88 2.84
C ILE A 103 0.46 -1.35 3.57
N LYS A 104 -0.50 -2.22 3.92
CA LYS A 104 -1.62 -1.86 4.80
C LYS A 104 -1.16 -1.54 6.22
N ASP A 105 -0.23 -2.32 6.78
CA ASP A 105 0.34 -2.10 8.10
C ASP A 105 1.14 -0.80 8.14
N LEU A 106 1.90 -0.49 7.09
CA LEU A 106 2.57 0.80 6.91
C LEU A 106 1.54 1.94 6.87
N ALA A 107 0.50 1.83 6.03
CA ALA A 107 -0.54 2.86 5.94
C ALA A 107 -1.28 3.08 7.28
N ALA A 108 -1.57 2.00 8.02
CA ALA A 108 -2.20 2.06 9.33
C ALA A 108 -1.27 2.67 10.39
N LYS A 109 0.00 2.26 10.45
CA LYS A 109 1.03 2.86 11.32
C LYS A 109 1.22 4.35 11.02
N MET A 110 1.23 4.73 9.75
CA MET A 110 1.37 6.12 9.33
C MET A 110 0.13 6.96 9.65
N ALA A 111 -1.08 6.39 9.58
CA ALA A 111 -2.31 7.10 9.92
C ALA A 111 -2.59 7.20 11.42
N GLY A 112 -2.13 6.22 12.21
CA GLY A 112 -2.25 6.21 13.68
C GLY A 112 -1.09 6.90 14.40
N GLY A 113 0.10 6.93 13.79
CA GLY A 113 1.22 7.73 14.26
C GLY A 113 1.05 9.19 13.84
N ASN A 114 1.26 10.13 14.76
CA ASN A 114 1.20 11.58 14.48
C ASN A 114 2.41 12.04 13.65
N ILE A 115 2.44 11.68 12.36
CA ILE A 115 3.43 12.13 11.39
C ILE A 115 3.11 13.57 11.01
N SER A 116 3.92 14.50 11.50
CA SER A 116 3.80 15.94 11.21
C SER A 116 4.88 16.45 10.26
N THR A 117 5.94 15.65 10.01
CA THR A 117 7.14 16.06 9.25
C THR A 117 7.62 15.00 8.25
N ILE A 118 8.35 15.46 7.22
CA ILE A 118 9.01 14.59 6.24
C ILE A 118 10.09 13.70 6.89
N ALA A 119 10.75 14.14 7.95
CA ALA A 119 11.75 13.34 8.67
C ALA A 119 11.11 12.13 9.37
N GLN A 120 9.95 12.31 10.02
CA GLN A 120 9.18 11.20 10.61
C GLN A 120 8.69 10.25 9.51
N LEU A 121 8.16 10.79 8.41
CA LEU A 121 7.74 10.00 7.24
C LEU A 121 8.89 9.12 6.70
N GLN A 122 10.08 9.68 6.53
CA GLN A 122 11.25 8.96 6.06
C GLN A 122 11.71 7.85 7.03
N ALA A 123 11.52 8.02 8.34
CA ALA A 123 11.81 6.97 9.32
C ALA A 123 10.89 5.74 9.15
N TYR A 124 9.59 5.95 8.90
CA TYR A 124 8.66 4.85 8.57
C TYR A 124 9.01 4.16 7.25
N LEU A 125 9.47 4.91 6.23
CA LEU A 125 9.92 4.35 4.96
C LEU A 125 11.21 3.51 5.09
N ASN A 126 12.21 4.01 5.82
CA ASN A 126 13.45 3.28 6.09
C ASN A 126 13.18 1.99 6.90
N GLY A 127 12.22 2.02 7.84
CA GLY A 127 11.77 0.83 8.57
C GLY A 127 10.85 -0.11 7.78
N PHE A 128 10.52 0.22 6.53
CA PHE A 128 9.73 -0.62 5.62
C PHE A 128 10.61 -1.29 4.56
N SER A 129 11.56 -0.56 3.97
CA SER A 129 12.59 -1.11 3.08
C SER A 129 13.77 -0.14 2.95
N GLU A 130 14.96 -0.65 2.64
CA GLU A 130 16.15 0.16 2.38
C GLU A 130 16.16 0.74 0.96
N GLU A 131 15.59 0.00 -0.01
CA GLU A 131 15.57 0.37 -1.43
C GLU A 131 14.67 1.56 -1.75
N LYS A 132 15.12 2.43 -2.66
CA LYS A 132 14.42 3.69 -2.95
C LYS A 132 13.22 3.51 -3.87
N SER A 133 13.25 2.56 -4.81
CA SER A 133 12.04 2.12 -5.54
C SER A 133 10.94 1.63 -4.59
N HIS A 134 11.25 0.73 -3.65
CA HIS A 134 10.30 0.24 -2.65
C HIS A 134 9.70 1.39 -1.82
N GLN A 135 10.52 2.35 -1.34
CA GLN A 135 10.05 3.51 -0.57
C GLN A 135 9.16 4.45 -1.42
N TYR A 136 9.60 4.82 -2.62
CA TYR A 136 8.85 5.68 -3.54
C TYR A 136 7.49 5.06 -3.93
N LEU A 137 7.50 3.78 -4.31
CA LEU A 137 6.28 3.07 -4.62
C LEU A 137 5.37 3.02 -3.39
N ALA A 138 5.89 2.65 -2.21
CA ALA A 138 5.10 2.55 -0.98
C ALA A 138 4.35 3.86 -0.67
N LEU A 139 4.97 5.03 -0.89
CA LEU A 139 4.30 6.32 -0.80
C LEU A 139 3.09 6.43 -1.74
N LYS A 140 3.20 6.00 -3.00
CA LYS A 140 2.06 5.99 -3.97
C LYS A 140 0.91 5.09 -3.49
N ALA A 141 1.21 3.90 -2.97
CA ALA A 141 0.19 3.00 -2.43
C ALA A 141 -0.47 3.57 -1.16
N VAL A 142 0.32 4.06 -0.20
CA VAL A 142 -0.20 4.66 1.03
C VAL A 142 -1.01 5.93 0.73
N LYS A 143 -0.57 6.79 -0.21
CA LYS A 143 -1.37 7.92 -0.72
C LYS A 143 -2.74 7.45 -1.18
N LYS A 144 -2.80 6.42 -2.03
CA LYS A 144 -4.07 5.97 -2.63
C LYS A 144 -4.97 5.33 -1.58
N TYR A 145 -4.42 4.53 -0.66
CA TYR A 145 -5.15 3.95 0.48
C TYR A 145 -5.75 5.03 1.41
N LEU A 146 -4.98 6.08 1.73
CA LEU A 146 -5.40 7.15 2.62
C LEU A 146 -6.32 8.19 1.96
N SER A 147 -6.34 8.28 0.62
CA SER A 147 -7.15 9.26 -0.12
C SER A 147 -8.66 9.20 0.19
N ALA A 148 -9.16 8.04 0.65
CA ALA A 148 -10.55 7.83 1.03
C ALA A 148 -10.92 8.32 2.45
N ASN A 149 -9.96 8.82 3.23
CA ASN A 149 -10.11 9.19 4.65
C ASN A 149 -9.90 10.70 4.89
N PRO A 150 -10.94 11.47 5.28
CA PRO A 150 -10.85 12.93 5.48
C PRO A 150 -9.84 13.39 6.53
N GLU A 151 -9.58 12.59 7.56
CA GLU A 151 -8.63 12.90 8.64
C GLU A 151 -7.17 12.90 8.16
N SER A 152 -6.87 12.19 7.08
CA SER A 152 -5.50 11.97 6.60
C SER A 152 -4.92 13.15 5.79
N LYS A 153 -5.60 14.30 5.70
CA LYS A 153 -5.22 15.44 4.84
C LYS A 153 -3.78 15.94 5.04
N HIS A 154 -3.32 16.11 6.28
CA HIS A 154 -1.95 16.58 6.57
C HIS A 154 -0.91 15.56 6.10
N LEU A 155 -1.15 14.29 6.41
CA LEU A 155 -0.30 13.17 6.01
C LEU A 155 -0.27 12.99 4.48
N LEU A 156 -1.41 13.16 3.79
CA LEU A 156 -1.48 13.16 2.33
C LEU A 156 -0.63 14.28 1.72
N ALA A 157 -0.67 15.49 2.29
CA ALA A 157 0.17 16.60 1.84
C ALA A 157 1.68 16.35 2.05
N LEU A 158 2.06 15.71 3.18
CA LEU A 158 3.45 15.29 3.42
C LEU A 158 3.90 14.18 2.45
N ILE A 159 3.03 13.21 2.15
CA ILE A 159 3.29 12.15 1.16
C ILE A 159 3.44 12.75 -0.24
N ASP A 160 2.61 13.73 -0.60
CA ASP A 160 2.72 14.43 -1.89
C ASP A 160 4.00 15.25 -1.99
N GLN A 161 4.40 15.94 -0.93
CA GLN A 161 5.69 16.62 -0.87
C GLN A 161 6.88 15.64 -0.98
N ALA A 162 6.79 14.46 -0.36
CA ALA A 162 7.82 13.43 -0.42
C ALA A 162 7.95 12.80 -1.82
N ILE A 163 6.81 12.45 -2.45
CA ILE A 163 6.76 11.96 -3.83
C ILE A 163 7.34 13.00 -4.79
N LEU A 164 6.87 14.25 -4.68
CA LEU A 164 7.36 15.35 -5.53
C LEU A 164 8.86 15.57 -5.36
N LYS A 165 9.40 15.50 -4.14
CA LYS A 165 10.83 15.66 -3.87
C LYS A 165 11.68 14.54 -4.50
N ILE A 166 11.14 13.32 -4.61
CA ILE A 166 11.80 12.20 -5.30
C ILE A 166 11.78 12.44 -6.81
N GLU A 167 10.61 12.75 -7.37
CA GLU A 167 10.41 12.96 -8.82
C GLU A 167 11.13 14.21 -9.37
N GLN A 168 11.37 15.22 -8.52
CA GLN A 168 12.11 16.44 -8.88
C GLN A 168 13.64 16.32 -8.80
N ASN A 169 14.19 15.19 -8.32
CA ASN A 169 15.63 14.93 -8.32
C ASN A 169 15.96 14.00 -9.50
N PRO A 170 16.56 14.49 -10.61
CA PRO A 170 16.73 13.67 -11.82
C PRO A 170 17.57 12.41 -11.60
N ASP A 171 18.66 12.53 -10.83
CA ASP A 171 19.60 11.42 -10.58
C ASP A 171 18.93 10.32 -9.73
N SER A 172 18.28 10.72 -8.64
CA SER A 172 17.53 9.80 -7.77
C SER A 172 16.30 9.23 -8.47
N TRP A 173 15.62 10.01 -9.31
CA TRP A 173 14.45 9.55 -10.05
C TRP A 173 14.84 8.53 -11.11
N SER A 174 15.85 8.80 -11.94
CA SER A 174 16.23 7.92 -13.04
C SER A 174 16.70 6.55 -12.55
N GLN A 175 17.38 6.48 -11.39
CA GLN A 175 17.71 5.21 -10.72
C GLN A 175 16.46 4.46 -10.25
N ILE A 176 15.56 5.13 -9.53
CA ILE A 176 14.29 4.55 -9.02
C ILE A 176 13.40 4.04 -10.16
N ASP A 177 13.24 4.84 -11.21
CA ASP A 177 12.48 4.52 -12.41
C ASP A 177 13.08 3.30 -13.13
N THR A 178 14.41 3.24 -13.25
CA THR A 178 15.13 2.09 -13.83
C THR A 178 14.96 0.82 -12.99
N GLU A 179 15.08 0.90 -11.66
CA GLU A 179 14.77 -0.21 -10.74
C GLU A 179 13.35 -0.76 -10.97
N ILE A 180 12.36 0.14 -11.12
CA ILE A 180 10.95 -0.22 -11.28
C ILE A 180 10.65 -0.83 -12.66
N ARG A 181 11.29 -0.34 -13.74
CA ARG A 181 11.09 -0.92 -15.08
C ARG A 181 11.73 -2.31 -15.22
N VAL A 182 12.96 -2.48 -14.74
CA VAL A 182 13.68 -3.76 -14.91
C VAL A 182 13.14 -4.87 -13.99
N SER A 183 12.49 -4.52 -12.88
CA SER A 183 12.10 -5.50 -11.83
C SER A 183 11.24 -6.66 -12.31
N HIS A 184 10.31 -6.47 -13.26
CA HIS A 184 9.49 -7.58 -13.77
C HIS A 184 10.32 -8.53 -14.66
N PHE A 185 11.13 -7.96 -15.57
CA PHE A 185 12.01 -8.73 -16.45
C PHE A 185 13.10 -9.48 -15.66
N ALA A 186 13.68 -8.85 -14.63
CA ALA A 186 14.66 -9.46 -13.75
C ALA A 186 14.07 -10.59 -12.89
N ASP A 187 12.78 -10.51 -12.52
CA ASP A 187 12.07 -11.56 -11.79
C ASP A 187 11.83 -12.81 -12.67
N GLU A 188 11.50 -12.58 -13.95
CA GLU A 188 11.36 -13.66 -14.95
C GLU A 188 12.72 -14.27 -15.30
N PHE A 189 13.73 -13.46 -15.62
CA PHE A 189 15.08 -13.93 -15.98
C PHE A 189 15.74 -14.72 -14.84
N SER A 190 15.61 -14.27 -13.58
CA SER A 190 16.11 -14.98 -12.39
C SER A 190 15.49 -16.37 -12.24
N LYS A 191 14.23 -16.55 -12.64
CA LYS A 191 13.51 -17.84 -12.57
C LYS A 191 13.77 -18.73 -13.78
N GLU A 192 13.85 -18.17 -14.98
CA GLU A 192 14.05 -18.94 -16.21
C GLU A 192 15.48 -19.45 -16.38
N GLN A 193 16.48 -18.68 -15.94
CA GLN A 193 17.89 -19.03 -16.06
C GLN A 193 18.49 -19.57 -14.75
N GLU A 194 17.69 -19.67 -13.69
CA GLU A 194 18.12 -19.91 -12.29
C GLU A 194 19.26 -18.97 -11.82
N PHE A 195 19.36 -17.79 -12.46
CA PHE A 195 20.52 -16.91 -12.38
C PHE A 195 20.32 -15.75 -11.40
N SER A 196 21.08 -15.78 -10.31
CA SER A 196 21.12 -14.73 -9.27
C SER A 196 19.76 -14.40 -8.64
N SER A 197 19.71 -13.39 -7.77
CA SER A 197 18.46 -12.88 -7.20
C SER A 197 17.96 -11.63 -7.92
N LEU A 198 16.64 -11.46 -7.99
CA LEU A 198 15.98 -10.26 -8.52
C LEU A 198 16.58 -8.95 -7.97
N HIS A 199 16.87 -8.86 -6.67
CA HIS A 199 17.52 -7.69 -6.06
C HIS A 199 18.91 -7.43 -6.67
N GLN A 200 19.75 -8.47 -6.80
CA GLN A 200 21.08 -8.35 -7.41
C GLN A 200 21.01 -7.97 -8.89
N LEU A 201 20.10 -8.58 -9.67
CA LEU A 201 19.90 -8.27 -11.09
C LEU A 201 19.42 -6.83 -11.31
N ARG A 202 18.44 -6.38 -10.51
CA ARG A 202 17.91 -5.01 -10.54
C ARG A 202 19.00 -3.98 -10.20
N GLY A 203 19.77 -4.24 -9.14
CA GLY A 203 20.91 -3.43 -8.74
C GLY A 203 21.99 -3.38 -9.82
N PHE A 204 22.39 -4.52 -10.37
CA PHE A 204 23.37 -4.63 -11.45
C PHE A 204 22.95 -3.88 -12.72
N TYR A 205 21.70 -4.01 -13.16
CA TYR A 205 21.19 -3.27 -14.32
C TYR A 205 21.23 -1.75 -14.07
N ARG A 206 20.69 -1.29 -12.92
CA ARG A 206 20.74 0.11 -12.51
C ARG A 206 22.18 0.64 -12.49
N ASP A 207 23.08 -0.05 -11.81
CA ASP A 207 24.46 0.40 -11.61
C ASP A 207 25.20 0.48 -12.94
N THR A 208 25.07 -0.55 -13.80
CA THR A 208 25.73 -0.62 -15.11
C THR A 208 25.22 0.47 -16.07
N VAL A 209 23.92 0.75 -16.07
CA VAL A 209 23.32 1.79 -16.94
C VAL A 209 23.69 3.20 -16.47
N HIS A 210 23.61 3.47 -15.16
CA HIS A 210 23.81 4.82 -14.62
C HIS A 210 25.27 5.19 -14.37
N SER A 211 26.14 4.20 -14.11
CA SER A 211 27.56 4.40 -13.74
C SER A 211 28.54 3.82 -14.76
N TYR A 212 28.13 3.71 -16.04
CA TYR A 212 28.96 3.09 -17.08
C TYR A 212 30.31 3.79 -17.30
N GLN A 213 31.41 3.03 -17.20
CA GLN A 213 32.78 3.51 -17.38
C GLN A 213 33.56 2.81 -18.51
N GLY A 214 32.89 1.99 -19.33
CA GLY A 214 33.49 1.30 -20.49
C GLY A 214 33.55 -0.22 -20.38
N LEU A 215 33.94 -0.88 -21.48
CA LEU A 215 34.05 -2.34 -21.63
C LEU A 215 34.74 -3.04 -20.45
N GLY A 216 35.92 -2.56 -20.05
CA GLY A 216 36.75 -3.20 -19.02
C GLY A 216 36.11 -3.15 -17.63
N SER A 217 35.56 -1.99 -17.23
CA SER A 217 34.85 -1.87 -15.96
C SER A 217 33.59 -2.73 -15.89
N ALA A 218 32.87 -2.88 -17.01
CA ALA A 218 31.66 -3.71 -17.04
C ALA A 218 31.99 -5.22 -17.00
N TYR A 219 33.10 -5.65 -17.61
CA TYR A 219 33.61 -7.01 -17.40
C TYR A 219 33.99 -7.26 -15.93
N GLN A 220 34.71 -6.33 -15.32
CA GLN A 220 35.13 -6.44 -13.92
C GLN A 220 33.93 -6.49 -12.96
N ASP A 221 32.95 -5.59 -13.11
CA ASP A 221 31.73 -5.56 -12.28
C ASP A 221 30.91 -6.85 -12.42
N VAL A 222 30.81 -7.43 -13.62
CA VAL A 222 30.19 -8.75 -13.85
C VAL A 222 30.96 -9.87 -13.13
N VAL A 223 32.28 -9.92 -13.27
CA VAL A 223 33.11 -10.95 -12.62
C VAL A 223 33.09 -10.82 -11.09
N GLU A 224 33.07 -9.61 -10.55
CA GLU A 224 32.99 -9.36 -9.10
C GLU A 224 31.61 -9.70 -8.51
N ARG A 225 30.51 -9.49 -9.26
CA ARG A 225 29.14 -9.80 -8.79
C ARG A 225 28.70 -11.25 -9.00
N PHE A 226 29.13 -11.89 -10.09
CA PHE A 226 28.59 -13.19 -10.54
C PHE A 226 29.66 -14.25 -10.84
N GLY A 227 30.94 -13.86 -10.98
CA GLY A 227 32.04 -14.76 -11.31
C GLY A 227 32.26 -14.96 -12.82
N GLU A 228 33.47 -15.40 -13.18
CA GLU A 228 33.92 -15.51 -14.59
C GLU A 228 33.04 -16.42 -15.46
N GLN A 229 32.41 -17.45 -14.89
CA GLN A 229 31.59 -18.41 -15.64
C GLN A 229 30.25 -17.80 -16.07
N GLU A 230 29.72 -16.85 -15.30
CA GLU A 230 28.41 -16.23 -15.52
C GLU A 230 28.46 -14.98 -16.41
N VAL A 231 29.63 -14.66 -16.99
CA VAL A 231 29.81 -13.48 -17.83
C VAL A 231 28.84 -13.49 -19.02
N SER A 232 28.59 -14.64 -19.65
CA SER A 232 27.60 -14.72 -20.74
C SER A 232 26.17 -14.51 -20.24
N THR A 233 25.81 -15.08 -19.08
CA THR A 233 24.47 -14.99 -18.48
C THR A 233 24.13 -13.55 -18.09
N ALA A 234 25.05 -12.87 -17.41
CA ALA A 234 24.92 -11.47 -17.02
C ALA A 234 24.88 -10.52 -18.23
N VAL A 235 25.68 -10.78 -19.27
CA VAL A 235 25.67 -9.98 -20.51
C VAL A 235 24.36 -10.16 -21.29
N ASP A 236 23.78 -11.37 -21.32
CA ASP A 236 22.49 -11.59 -21.98
C ASP A 236 21.32 -10.96 -21.21
N PHE A 237 21.34 -10.99 -19.88
CA PHE A 237 20.42 -10.20 -19.04
C PHE A 237 20.49 -8.70 -19.39
N MET A 238 21.70 -8.14 -19.44
CA MET A 238 21.92 -6.73 -19.79
C MET A 238 21.42 -6.40 -21.21
N LEU A 239 21.73 -7.23 -22.22
CA LEU A 239 21.31 -7.01 -23.60
C LEU A 239 19.79 -7.03 -23.77
N GLN A 240 19.09 -7.93 -23.07
CA GLN A 240 17.63 -8.00 -23.10
C GLN A 240 16.99 -6.80 -22.40
N GLY A 241 17.45 -6.45 -21.20
CA GLY A 241 16.95 -5.28 -20.44
C GLY A 241 17.11 -3.97 -21.22
N MET A 242 18.28 -3.74 -21.84
CA MET A 242 18.51 -2.54 -22.64
C MET A 242 17.69 -2.51 -23.93
N SER A 243 17.42 -3.68 -24.54
CA SER A 243 16.53 -3.79 -25.70
C SER A 243 15.09 -3.40 -25.34
N ALA A 244 14.63 -3.78 -24.14
CA ALA A 244 13.34 -3.34 -23.61
C ALA A 244 13.33 -1.82 -23.36
N ASP A 245 14.34 -1.26 -22.69
CA ASP A 245 14.42 0.19 -22.42
C ASP A 245 14.51 1.06 -23.68
N LEU A 246 15.17 0.60 -24.75
CA LEU A 246 15.17 1.29 -26.05
C LEU A 246 13.80 1.25 -26.76
N SER A 247 12.94 0.28 -26.44
CA SER A 247 11.61 0.15 -27.05
C SER A 247 10.55 1.05 -26.39
N VAL A 248 10.82 1.57 -25.18
CA VAL A 248 9.85 2.28 -24.35
C VAL A 248 10.01 3.80 -24.49
N GLN A 249 8.96 4.48 -24.97
CA GLN A 249 8.86 5.93 -24.87
C GLN A 249 8.77 6.35 -23.39
N GLY A 250 9.69 7.22 -22.95
CA GLY A 250 9.71 7.76 -21.59
C GLY A 250 10.79 7.17 -20.67
N SER A 251 11.69 6.32 -21.16
CA SER A 251 12.90 5.97 -20.42
C SER A 251 13.75 7.22 -20.15
N ASN A 252 14.15 7.43 -18.89
CA ASN A 252 15.00 8.54 -18.45
C ASN A 252 16.52 8.26 -18.64
N ILE A 253 16.85 7.29 -19.49
CA ILE A 253 18.22 6.90 -19.84
C ILE A 253 18.59 7.54 -21.19
N ASP A 254 19.81 8.07 -21.27
CA ASP A 254 20.41 8.57 -22.51
C ASP A 254 20.58 7.42 -23.53
N SER A 255 19.82 7.49 -24.63
CA SER A 255 19.78 6.44 -25.65
C SER A 255 21.11 6.26 -26.40
N VAL A 256 21.98 7.29 -26.46
CA VAL A 256 23.31 7.19 -27.07
C VAL A 256 24.24 6.40 -26.15
N LYS A 257 24.19 6.65 -24.84
CA LYS A 257 24.90 5.84 -23.84
C LYS A 257 24.40 4.40 -23.83
N LEU A 258 23.08 4.21 -23.92
CA LEU A 258 22.47 2.87 -23.93
C LEU A 258 22.89 2.06 -25.15
N GLN A 259 22.92 2.67 -26.35
CA GLN A 259 23.44 2.03 -27.57
C GLN A 259 24.94 1.72 -27.50
N LEU A 260 25.75 2.59 -26.90
CA LEU A 260 27.17 2.34 -26.65
C LEU A 260 27.37 1.14 -25.70
N LEU A 261 26.64 1.11 -24.59
CA LEU A 261 26.66 0.01 -23.62
C LEU A 261 26.21 -1.31 -24.26
N MET A 262 25.16 -1.31 -25.10
CA MET A 262 24.78 -2.50 -25.88
C MET A 262 25.88 -2.97 -26.84
N SER A 263 26.57 -2.05 -27.53
CA SER A 263 27.69 -2.41 -28.41
C SER A 263 28.85 -3.04 -27.63
N ASP A 264 29.14 -2.55 -26.43
CA ASP A 264 30.21 -3.10 -25.58
C ASP A 264 29.80 -4.41 -24.89
N MET A 265 28.53 -4.58 -24.51
CA MET A 265 28.00 -5.89 -24.07
C MET A 265 28.11 -6.95 -25.18
N GLN A 266 27.82 -6.61 -26.44
CA GLN A 266 28.04 -7.51 -27.59
C GLN A 266 29.52 -7.88 -27.77
N LYS A 267 30.45 -6.96 -27.49
CA LYS A 267 31.90 -7.24 -27.48
C LYS A 267 32.27 -8.17 -26.33
N LEU A 268 31.74 -7.99 -25.11
CA LEU A 268 31.96 -8.92 -24.00
C LEU A 268 31.49 -10.34 -24.33
N LYS A 269 30.28 -10.52 -24.88
CA LYS A 269 29.78 -11.84 -25.29
C LYS A 269 30.70 -12.52 -26.32
N THR A 270 31.22 -11.75 -27.27
CA THR A 270 32.18 -12.21 -28.27
C THR A 270 33.51 -12.62 -27.63
N LEU A 271 34.05 -11.79 -26.72
CA LEU A 271 35.30 -12.05 -26.01
C LEU A 271 35.20 -13.29 -25.10
N ASN A 272 34.10 -13.47 -24.37
CA ASN A 272 33.88 -14.67 -23.55
C ASN A 272 33.86 -15.95 -24.40
N THR A 273 33.14 -15.91 -25.53
CA THR A 273 33.09 -17.02 -26.49
C THR A 273 34.48 -17.39 -27.02
N LEU A 274 35.36 -16.39 -27.23
CA LEU A 274 36.75 -16.60 -27.64
C LEU A 274 37.62 -17.12 -26.47
N GLN A 275 37.42 -16.63 -25.25
CA GLN A 275 38.09 -17.13 -24.04
C GLN A 275 37.82 -18.63 -23.84
N ASP A 276 36.58 -19.09 -24.03
CA ASP A 276 36.24 -20.52 -23.95
C ASP A 276 36.93 -21.35 -25.05
N GLN A 277 37.11 -20.80 -26.25
CA GLN A 277 37.80 -21.48 -27.35
C GLN A 277 39.31 -21.57 -27.09
N VAL A 278 39.94 -20.47 -26.68
CA VAL A 278 41.37 -20.42 -26.31
C VAL A 278 41.65 -21.29 -25.09
N GLY A 279 40.77 -21.29 -24.09
CA GLY A 279 40.86 -22.16 -22.92
C GLY A 279 40.82 -23.65 -23.29
N ARG A 280 39.88 -24.07 -24.13
CA ARG A 280 39.81 -25.45 -24.65
C ARG A 280 41.06 -25.83 -25.45
N LEU A 281 41.54 -24.94 -26.31
CA LEU A 281 42.78 -25.13 -27.08
C LEU A 281 44.01 -25.27 -26.16
N PHE A 282 44.10 -24.46 -25.11
CA PHE A 282 45.18 -24.52 -24.12
C PHE A 282 45.16 -25.84 -23.34
N GLN A 283 44.00 -26.33 -22.90
CA GLN A 283 43.93 -27.65 -22.22
C GLN A 283 44.31 -28.79 -23.18
N MET A 284 44.00 -28.69 -24.48
CA MET A 284 44.40 -29.69 -25.49
C MET A 284 45.92 -29.75 -25.69
N PHE A 285 46.64 -28.63 -25.56
CA PHE A 285 48.11 -28.57 -25.62
C PHE A 285 48.81 -28.68 -24.28
N LYS A 286 48.06 -28.83 -23.17
CA LYS A 286 48.62 -28.96 -21.84
C LYS A 286 49.22 -30.37 -21.69
N PRO A 287 50.55 -30.51 -21.53
CA PRO A 287 51.16 -31.83 -21.49
C PRO A 287 50.65 -32.59 -20.28
N GLU A 288 50.21 -33.83 -20.50
CA GLU A 288 50.07 -34.78 -19.40
C GLU A 288 51.41 -34.84 -18.65
N ARG A 289 51.36 -34.74 -17.31
CA ARG A 289 52.52 -35.07 -16.49
C ARG A 289 52.72 -36.58 -16.60
N MET A 290 53.49 -37.00 -17.61
CA MET A 290 53.89 -38.38 -17.79
C MET A 290 54.52 -38.87 -16.48
N SER A 291 53.77 -39.71 -15.76
CA SER A 291 54.21 -40.34 -14.52
C SER A 291 55.18 -41.47 -14.86
N HIS A 292 56.32 -41.11 -15.44
CA HIS A 292 57.52 -41.94 -15.49
C HIS A 292 58.10 -42.07 -14.08
N GLY A 293 57.36 -42.79 -13.23
CA GLY A 293 57.88 -43.32 -11.99
C GLY A 293 59.01 -44.26 -12.33
N LEU A 294 60.24 -43.77 -12.21
CA LEU A 294 61.45 -44.57 -12.28
C LEU A 294 61.44 -45.53 -11.08
N SER A 295 60.86 -46.71 -11.28
CA SER A 295 61.03 -47.85 -10.39
C SER A 295 62.49 -48.30 -10.50
N GLY A 296 63.35 -47.68 -9.69
CA GLY A 296 64.74 -48.10 -9.53
C GLY A 296 64.82 -49.55 -9.06
N PHE A 297 65.88 -50.22 -9.51
CA PHE A 297 66.23 -51.59 -9.14
C PHE A 297 66.70 -51.67 -7.67
#